data_AF-A0A7C5R9B5-F1
#
_entry.id   AF-A0A7C5R9B5-F1
#
_cell.length_a   1.000
_cell.length_b   1.000
_cell.length_c   1.000
_cell.angle_alpha   90.00
_cell.angle_beta   90.00
_cell.angle_gamma   90.00
#
_symmetry.space_group_name_H-M   'P 1'
#
loop_
_entity.id
_entity.type
_entity.pdbx_description
1 polymer ?
#
loop_
_entity_poly.entity_id
_entity_poly.type
_entity_poly.pdbx_seq_one_letter_code
_entity_poly.pdbx_strand_id
1 'polypeptide(L)' 'MLHALIMAGGAGTRFWPVSRRTLPKQLLKLVGDRTLLEQAVDRLTGLVAPENTLVMTNEVLVPAVRKQLPQ' A
#
# COMPACT_ATOMS: atom_id res chain seq x y z
N MET A 1 -17.97 11.79 -9.67
CA MET A 1 -16.64 11.92 -9.05
C MET A 1 -16.01 10.54 -8.96
N LEU A 2 -14.81 10.36 -9.49
CA LEU A 2 -14.11 9.07 -9.51
C LEU A 2 -13.42 8.83 -8.15
N HIS A 3 -13.56 7.61 -7.61
CA HIS A 3 -12.88 7.17 -6.39
C HIS A 3 -12.03 5.93 -6.69
N ALA A 4 -10.91 5.81 -5.99
CA ALA A 4 -10.04 4.64 -6.07
C ALA A 4 -10.00 3.92 -4.72
N LEU A 5 -10.07 2.60 -4.74
CA LEU A 5 -9.88 1.75 -3.57
C LEU A 5 -8.70 0.81 -3.81
N ILE A 6 -7.62 0.99 -3.06
CA ILE A 6 -6.45 0.11 -3.09
C ILE A 6 -6.61 -0.99 -2.02
N MET A 7 -6.66 -2.24 -2.46
CA MET A 7 -6.72 -3.41 -1.57
C MET A 7 -5.31 -3.85 -1.13
N ALA A 8 -4.98 -3.60 0.13
CA ALA A 8 -3.64 -3.77 0.70
C ALA A 8 -3.61 -4.74 1.91
N GLY A 9 -4.49 -5.75 1.95
CA GLY A 9 -4.65 -6.68 3.11
C GLY A 9 -3.92 -8.03 3.03
N GLY A 10 -3.21 -8.35 1.95
CA GLY A 10 -2.57 -9.68 1.80
C GLY A 10 -1.44 -9.93 2.81
N ALA A 11 -1.35 -11.16 3.35
CA ALA A 11 -0.32 -11.57 4.32
C ALA A 11 1.09 -11.73 3.70
N GLY A 12 1.20 -11.81 2.37
CA GLY A 12 2.48 -11.81 1.65
C GLY A 12 3.32 -13.09 1.77
N THR A 13 2.75 -14.24 2.15
CA THR A 13 3.49 -15.48 2.51
C THR A 13 4.44 -16.04 1.44
N ARG A 14 4.19 -15.79 0.15
CA ARG A 14 5.04 -16.24 -0.97
C ARG A 14 6.39 -15.51 -1.08
N PHE A 15 6.53 -14.36 -0.43
CA PHE A 15 7.77 -13.58 -0.39
C PHE A 15 8.58 -13.84 0.88
N TRP A 16 8.26 -14.88 1.64
CA TRP A 16 9.10 -15.29 2.77
C TRP A 16 10.49 -15.69 2.25
N PRO A 17 11.61 -15.30 2.89
CA PRO A 17 11.72 -14.68 4.21
C PRO A 17 11.71 -13.14 4.20
N VAL A 18 11.47 -12.48 3.07
CA VAL A 18 11.47 -11.02 2.99
C VAL A 18 10.18 -10.44 3.58
N SER A 19 9.03 -11.07 3.30
CA SER A 19 7.76 -10.69 3.92
C SER A 19 7.58 -11.28 5.32
N ARG A 20 6.93 -10.50 6.18
CA ARG A 20 6.51 -10.90 7.53
C ARG A 20 5.06 -10.48 7.73
N ARG A 21 4.39 -11.04 8.75
CA ARG A 21 3.01 -10.64 9.11
C ARG A 21 2.90 -9.12 9.36
N THR A 22 3.94 -8.52 9.93
CA THR A 22 4.03 -7.08 10.23
C THR A 22 4.61 -6.24 9.10
N LEU A 23 5.23 -6.87 8.09
CA LEU A 23 5.80 -6.20 6.92
C LEU A 23 5.48 -7.03 5.65
N PRO A 24 4.23 -7.02 5.19
CA PRO A 24 3.78 -7.75 4.01
C PRO A 24 4.25 -7.08 2.71
N LYS A 25 4.09 -7.77 1.58
CA LYS A 25 4.67 -7.37 0.28
C LYS A 25 4.38 -5.93 -0.13
N GLN A 26 3.17 -5.44 0.15
CA GLN A 26 2.73 -4.09 -0.23
C GLN A 26 3.57 -3.01 0.45
N LEU A 27 4.15 -3.30 1.61
CA LEU A 27 5.01 -2.39 2.37
C LEU A 27 6.50 -2.54 2.02
N LEU A 28 6.85 -3.44 1.10
CA LEU A 28 8.23 -3.70 0.69
C LEU A 28 8.62 -2.92 -0.56
N LYS A 29 9.90 -2.54 -0.63
CA LYS A 29 10.56 -1.99 -1.83
C LYS A 29 11.13 -3.14 -2.66
N LEU A 30 10.27 -3.81 -3.42
CA LEU A 30 10.68 -4.97 -4.22
C LEU A 30 11.28 -4.57 -5.57
N VAL A 31 10.88 -3.42 -6.11
CA VAL A 31 11.36 -2.89 -7.38
C VAL A 31 11.57 -1.39 -7.21
N GLY A 32 12.81 -0.93 -7.30
CA GLY A 32 13.17 0.47 -7.09
C GLY A 32 13.09 0.93 -5.62
N ASP A 33 13.02 2.25 -5.43
CA ASP A 33 13.22 2.88 -4.12
C ASP A 33 11.92 3.14 -3.33
N ARG A 34 10.77 2.83 -3.93
CA ARG A 34 9.42 3.06 -3.37
C ARG A 34 8.76 1.73 -3.02
N THR A 35 7.88 1.72 -2.03
CA THR A 35 7.13 0.51 -1.67
C THR A 35 6.09 0.18 -2.74
N LEU A 36 5.66 -1.08 -2.83
CA LEU A 36 4.61 -1.43 -3.79
C LEU A 36 3.30 -0.65 -3.57
N LEU A 37 2.99 -0.28 -2.33
CA LEU A 37 1.83 0.55 -1.99
C LEU A 37 2.02 1.99 -2.47
N GLU A 38 3.17 2.60 -2.21
CA GLU A 38 3.54 3.93 -2.71
C GLU A 38 3.45 3.99 -4.23
N GLN A 39 4.00 2.99 -4.93
CA GLN A 39 3.91 2.88 -6.39
C GLN A 39 2.47 2.69 -6.89
N ALA A 40 1.60 2.03 -6.11
CA ALA A 40 0.20 1.90 -6.48
C ALA A 40 -0.55 3.23 -6.39
N VAL A 41 -0.22 4.06 -5.41
CA VAL A 41 -0.76 5.42 -5.27
C VAL A 41 -0.26 6.34 -6.38
N ASP A 42 1.03 6.29 -6.74
CA ASP A 42 1.58 7.12 -7.84
C ASP A 42 0.87 6.91 -9.16
N ARG A 43 0.46 5.66 -9.45
CA ARG A 43 -0.27 5.34 -10.68
C ARG A 43 -1.64 6.00 -10.75
N LEU A 44 -2.18 6.50 -9.64
CA LEU A 44 -3.44 7.23 -9.57
C LEU A 44 -3.26 8.75 -9.73
N THR A 45 -2.03 9.26 -9.65
CA THR A 45 -1.74 10.69 -9.81
C THR A 45 -2.25 11.19 -11.17
N GLY A 46 -3.04 12.26 -11.15
CA GLY A 46 -3.68 12.82 -12.34
C GLY A 46 -4.94 12.10 -12.81
N LEU A 47 -5.27 10.94 -12.26
CA LEU A 47 -6.49 10.18 -12.56
C LEU A 47 -7.55 10.33 -11.45
N VAL A 48 -7.12 10.30 -10.19
CA VAL A 48 -7.99 10.40 -9.01
C VAL A 48 -7.38 11.40 -8.04
N ALA A 49 -8.22 12.31 -7.52
CA ALA A 49 -7.79 13.25 -6.50
C ALA A 49 -7.34 12.48 -5.23
N PRO A 50 -6.28 12.91 -4.54
CA PRO A 50 -5.77 12.22 -3.34
C PRO A 50 -6.85 11.96 -2.28
N GLU A 51 -7.74 12.92 -2.05
CA GLU A 51 -8.87 12.83 -1.12
C GLU A 51 -9.90 11.76 -1.48
N ASN A 52 -9.94 11.33 -2.75
CA ASN A 52 -10.82 10.27 -3.25
C ASN A 52 -10.10 8.91 -3.36
N THR A 53 -8.89 8.79 -2.83
CA THR A 53 -8.11 7.54 -2.79
C THR A 53 -8.19 6.91 -1.41
N LEU A 54 -8.76 5.71 -1.35
CA LEU A 54 -8.96 4.93 -0.12
C LEU A 54 -8.04 3.71 -0.13
N VAL A 55 -7.53 3.33 1.04
CA VAL A 55 -6.75 2.10 1.23
C VAL A 55 -7.49 1.18 2.20
N MET A 56 -7.86 -0.01 1.73
CA MET A 56 -8.41 -1.08 2.57
C MET A 56 -7.30 -2.02 2.99
N THR A 57 -7.10 -2.19 4.30
CA THR A 57 -6.09 -3.10 4.86
C THR A 57 -6.58 -3.75 6.16
N ASN A 58 -5.81 -4.71 6.67
CA ASN A 58 -6.09 -5.31 7.97
C ASN A 58 -5.77 -4.31 9.09
N GLU A 59 -6.52 -4.35 10.18
CA GLU A 59 -6.37 -3.44 11.32
C GLU A 59 -4.92 -3.33 11.82
N VAL A 60 -4.23 -4.47 11.97
CA VAL A 60 -2.82 -4.53 12.41
C VAL A 60 -1.84 -3.80 11.47
N LEU A 61 -2.20 -3.60 10.20
CA LEU A 61 -1.37 -2.93 9.19
C LEU A 61 -1.69 -1.45 9.06
N VAL A 62 -2.80 -0.96 9.63
CA VAL A 62 -3.21 0.46 9.53
C VAL A 62 -2.08 1.42 9.95
N PRO A 63 -1.38 1.21 11.09
CA PRO A 63 -0.28 2.11 11.47
C PRO A 63 0.86 2.13 10.45
N ALA A 64 1.21 0.96 9.90
CA ALA A 64 2.31 0.85 8.95
C ALA A 64 1.95 1.47 7.59
N VAL A 65 0.70 1.31 7.14
CA VAL A 65 0.17 1.96 5.93
C VAL A 65 0.16 3.48 6.09
N ARG A 66 -0.35 4.01 7.22
CA ARG A 66 -0.36 5.45 7.49
C ARG A 66 1.02 6.08 7.53
N LYS A 67 2.04 5.32 7.98
CA LYS A 67 3.43 5.79 7.97
C LYS A 67 3.99 5.95 6.56
N GLN A 68 3.56 5.13 5.59
CA GLN A 68 4.05 5.18 4.21
C GLN A 68 3.33 6.21 3.35
N LEU A 69 2.06 6.46 3.63
CA LEU A 69 1.22 7.40 2.90
C LEU A 69 0.81 8.54 3.85
N PRO A 70 1.72 9.49 4.16
CA PRO A 70 1.33 10.70 4.86
C PRO A 70 0.30 11.45 4.00
N GLN A 71 -0.76 11.92 4.66
CA GLN A 71 -1.95 12.54 4.05
C GLN A 71 -1.58 13.65 3.06
#